data_AF-A0A8E0VI50-F1
#
_entry.id   AF-A0A8E0VI50-F1
#
_cell.length_a   1.000
_cell.length_b   1.000
_cell.length_c   1.000
_cell.angle_alpha   90.00
_cell.angle_beta   90.00
_cell.angle_gamma   90.00
#
_symmetry.space_group_name_H-M   'P 1'
#
loop_
_entity.id
_entity.type
_entity.pdbx_description
1 polymer ?
#
loop_
_entity_poly.entity_id
_entity_poly.type
_entity_poly.pdbx_seq_one_letter_code
_entity_poly.pdbx_strand_id
1 'polypeptide(L)'
;MKFPSSYSKVSSAAKQRVLGAVGALVKRAAAAHAEQVATAWRSTFTSNSSGDSRRVAVNRPRILTHPPDDSGPPCPLMVRLIDHIETLIQAALNDVEEKTSLDQCLLGLCILSALLDEVSNAEDCVNLNLPLEAHIFLRARFQDFELVRIFHSLLCLVDKFVHCWGSIPFESLTADQNEVIFRLICCLDSAISWDFLPRELVGFYAVRLRRTGHSTCFRPSLRWASVFGPDALPTTLLLMIKLHTWIRGSDILGTRTLSCLTRISSLTGPLTDPVTPFTGLHEPDSSGTPPVEENHQPSLAHLFHTLVFMDHLSLWLMNEPNEINPLHSVLMSLPAAQQTALIEDFGRRLVDAQSIPHIRPSDLNAYELPLLSKLVENIVLNRSTVWEPVSAAMTLPASVVAEPRSAADIEIVYHHALLALVVFDRFTTLLTRFLIQVC
;
A
#
# COMPACT_ATOMS: atom_id res chain seq x y z
N MET A 1 9.04 31.29 53.68
CA MET A 1 9.51 31.31 52.28
C MET A 1 8.82 30.19 51.52
N LYS A 2 7.88 30.52 50.62
CA LYS A 2 7.27 29.54 49.70
C LYS A 2 8.21 29.41 48.50
N PHE A 3 8.72 28.21 48.24
CA PHE A 3 9.35 27.91 46.96
C PHE A 3 8.26 27.81 45.88
N PRO A 4 8.41 28.49 44.73
CA PRO A 4 7.50 28.27 43.61
C PRO A 4 7.89 26.95 42.91
N SER A 5 7.05 25.93 43.07
CA SER A 5 7.08 24.75 42.20
C SER A 5 6.41 25.09 40.87
N SER A 6 7.12 25.80 39.99
CA SER A 6 6.70 25.95 38.60
C SER A 6 7.54 25.02 37.73
N TYR A 7 7.12 23.76 37.62
CA TYR A 7 7.49 22.98 36.45
C TYR A 7 6.84 23.68 35.25
N SER A 8 7.63 24.45 34.50
CA SER A 8 7.18 25.08 33.26
C SER A 8 6.80 23.97 32.29
N LYS A 9 5.50 23.79 32.02
CA LYS A 9 5.02 22.90 30.95
C LYS A 9 5.66 23.35 29.65
N VAL A 10 6.58 22.53 29.11
CA VAL A 10 7.16 22.73 27.78
C VAL A 10 6.02 22.79 26.76
N SER A 11 5.95 23.85 25.97
CA SER A 11 4.87 24.06 25.00
C SER A 11 4.84 22.93 23.95
N SER A 12 3.66 22.62 23.42
CA SER A 12 3.50 21.61 22.34
C SER A 12 4.39 21.92 21.14
N ALA A 13 4.52 23.19 20.78
CA ALA A 13 5.43 23.65 19.73
C ALA A 13 6.91 23.32 20.02
N ALA A 14 7.35 23.47 21.28
CA ALA A 14 8.72 23.11 21.66
C ALA A 14 8.96 21.60 21.60
N LYS A 15 7.98 20.79 22.02
CA LYS A 15 8.04 19.32 21.89
C LYS A 15 8.13 18.89 20.42
N GLN A 16 7.29 19.45 19.55
CA GLN A 16 7.30 19.15 18.12
C GLN A 16 8.64 19.54 17.46
N ARG A 17 9.23 20.66 17.86
CA ARG A 17 10.57 21.06 17.39
C ARG A 17 11.66 20.10 17.81
N VAL A 18 11.62 19.58 19.04
CA VAL A 18 12.58 18.58 19.51
C VAL A 18 12.43 17.30 18.70
N LEU A 19 11.20 16.82 18.50
CA LEU A 19 10.95 15.62 17.68
C LEU A 19 11.42 15.80 16.24
N GLY A 20 11.14 16.95 15.61
CA GLY A 20 11.65 17.28 14.28
C GLY A 20 13.18 17.32 14.23
N ALA A 21 13.84 17.92 15.23
CA ALA A 21 15.30 17.95 15.30
C ALA A 21 15.92 16.55 15.44
N VAL A 22 15.30 15.67 16.23
CA VAL A 22 15.71 14.26 16.35
C VAL A 22 15.51 13.53 15.03
N GLY A 23 14.35 13.68 14.39
CA GLY A 23 14.08 13.13 13.07
C GLY A 23 15.14 13.55 12.06
N ALA A 24 15.44 14.85 11.98
CA ALA A 24 16.41 15.40 11.04
C ALA A 24 17.83 14.86 11.28
N LEU A 25 18.22 14.65 12.55
CA LEU A 25 19.48 14.02 12.91
C LEU A 25 19.54 12.57 12.43
N VAL A 26 18.46 11.80 12.65
CA VAL A 26 18.37 10.41 12.22
C VAL A 26 18.37 10.30 10.69
N LYS A 27 17.62 11.17 10.00
CA LYS A 27 17.63 11.28 8.54
C LYS A 27 19.02 11.58 8.01
N ARG A 28 19.76 12.54 8.61
CA ARG A 28 21.16 12.84 8.23
C ARG A 28 22.08 11.64 8.40
N ALA A 29 22.00 10.95 9.55
CA ALA A 29 22.82 9.77 9.81
C ALA A 29 22.51 8.63 8.82
N ALA A 30 21.23 8.41 8.53
CA ALA A 30 20.80 7.42 7.56
C ALA A 30 21.22 7.80 6.13
N ALA A 31 21.17 9.09 5.78
CA ALA A 31 21.59 9.58 4.48
C ALA A 31 23.11 9.48 4.28
N ALA A 32 23.92 9.80 5.30
CA ALA A 32 25.37 9.60 5.28
C ALA A 32 25.74 8.11 5.16
N HIS A 33 24.97 7.22 5.81
CA HIS A 33 25.14 5.78 5.64
C HIS A 33 24.79 5.32 4.21
N ALA A 34 23.68 5.81 3.65
CA ALA A 34 23.27 5.53 2.28
C ALA A 34 24.29 6.04 1.25
N GLU A 35 24.97 7.16 1.52
CA GLU A 35 26.06 7.65 0.67
C GLU A 35 27.24 6.67 0.61
N GLN A 36 27.60 6.04 1.74
CA GLN A 36 28.65 5.01 1.75
C GLN A 36 28.26 3.81 0.87
N VAL A 37 27.00 3.36 0.99
CA VAL A 37 26.46 2.27 0.16
C VAL A 37 26.44 2.65 -1.32
N ALA A 38 25.93 3.84 -1.65
CA ALA A 38 25.89 4.34 -3.02
C ALA A 38 27.30 4.51 -3.62
N THR A 39 28.28 4.90 -2.80
CA THR A 39 29.69 5.02 -3.22
C THR A 39 30.31 3.65 -3.48
N ALA A 40 30.05 2.67 -2.61
CA ALA A 40 30.47 1.28 -2.83
C ALA A 40 29.86 0.72 -4.13
N TRP A 41 28.56 0.91 -4.34
CA TRP A 41 27.87 0.54 -5.57
C TRP A 41 28.52 1.18 -6.80
N ARG A 42 28.79 2.49 -6.80
CA ARG A 42 29.50 3.16 -7.91
C ARG A 42 30.88 2.54 -8.19
N SER A 43 31.62 2.16 -7.15
CA SER A 43 32.97 1.61 -7.30
C SER A 43 33.01 0.25 -8.01
N THR A 44 31.94 -0.56 -7.89
CA THR A 44 31.83 -1.88 -8.57
C THR A 44 31.95 -1.77 -10.10
N PHE A 45 31.50 -0.66 -10.69
CA PHE A 45 31.58 -0.42 -12.13
C PHE A 45 32.96 0.06 -12.60
N THR A 46 33.82 0.49 -11.68
CA THR A 46 35.14 1.05 -12.01
C THR A 46 36.27 0.02 -11.98
N SER A 47 36.08 -1.15 -11.37
CA SER A 47 37.17 -2.13 -11.18
C SER A 47 37.44 -3.07 -12.37
N ASN A 48 36.60 -3.08 -13.41
CA ASN A 48 36.75 -3.97 -14.58
C ASN A 48 37.68 -3.43 -15.69
N SER A 49 38.51 -2.43 -15.43
CA SER A 49 39.38 -1.82 -16.45
C SER A 49 40.83 -2.31 -16.47
N SER A 50 41.17 -3.43 -15.82
CA SER A 50 42.53 -4.00 -15.89
C SER A 50 42.55 -5.48 -16.25
N GLY A 51 42.65 -5.73 -17.57
CA GLY A 51 43.29 -6.91 -18.14
C GLY A 51 42.45 -8.18 -18.24
N ASP A 52 41.68 -8.34 -19.33
CA ASP A 52 42.04 -9.28 -20.39
C ASP A 52 41.06 -9.23 -21.57
N SER A 53 41.58 -9.61 -22.73
CA SER A 53 41.04 -9.37 -24.07
C SER A 53 39.70 -10.05 -24.39
N ARG A 54 38.88 -9.38 -25.23
CA ARG A 54 37.82 -9.95 -26.11
C ARG A 54 36.50 -10.47 -25.51
N ARG A 55 35.85 -9.69 -24.64
CA ARG A 55 34.38 -9.65 -24.63
C ARG A 55 33.93 -8.19 -24.65
N VAL A 56 33.12 -7.83 -25.62
CA VAL A 56 32.47 -6.51 -25.69
C VAL A 56 31.56 -6.42 -24.47
N ALA A 57 32.09 -5.86 -23.38
CA ALA A 57 31.33 -5.50 -22.22
C ALA A 57 30.37 -4.39 -22.68
N VAL A 58 29.10 -4.74 -22.81
CA VAL A 58 28.03 -3.77 -23.01
C VAL A 58 28.11 -2.80 -21.84
N ASN A 59 28.60 -1.58 -22.12
CA ASN A 59 28.60 -0.44 -21.22
C ASN A 59 27.15 -0.19 -20.76
N ARG A 60 26.72 -0.84 -19.68
CA ARG A 60 25.45 -0.49 -19.01
C ARG A 60 25.59 0.91 -18.39
N PRO A 61 24.53 1.71 -18.34
CA PRO A 61 24.64 3.13 -18.06
C PRO A 61 25.21 3.40 -16.65
N ARG A 62 26.07 4.42 -16.54
CA ARG A 62 26.63 4.96 -15.28
C ARG A 62 25.60 5.69 -14.40
N ILE A 63 24.31 5.62 -14.74
CA ILE A 63 23.23 6.42 -14.17
C ILE A 63 22.22 5.46 -13.58
N LEU A 64 21.80 5.72 -12.34
CA LEU A 64 20.77 4.93 -11.67
C LEU A 64 19.42 5.16 -12.38
N THR A 65 19.01 4.23 -13.24
CA THR A 65 17.76 4.33 -14.02
C THR A 65 16.56 3.72 -13.31
N HIS A 66 16.80 2.81 -12.36
CA HIS A 66 15.80 2.13 -11.54
C HIS A 66 16.26 2.13 -10.07
N PRO A 67 15.34 2.00 -9.09
CA PRO A 67 15.71 1.81 -7.69
C PRO A 67 16.69 0.63 -7.52
N PRO A 68 17.62 0.68 -6.55
CA PRO A 68 18.59 -0.39 -6.35
C PRO A 68 17.92 -1.67 -5.82
N ASP A 69 18.24 -2.82 -6.41
CA ASP A 69 17.75 -4.13 -5.95
C ASP A 69 18.24 -4.47 -4.53
N ASP A 70 19.47 -4.03 -4.20
CA ASP A 70 20.04 -4.08 -2.85
C ASP A 70 20.31 -2.66 -2.36
N SER A 71 19.49 -2.20 -1.42
CA SER A 71 19.62 -0.87 -0.80
C SER A 71 20.65 -0.85 0.34
N GLY A 72 21.38 -1.94 0.56
CA GLY A 72 22.43 -2.06 1.58
C GLY A 72 21.89 -2.33 2.99
N PRO A 73 22.80 -2.42 3.98
CA PRO A 73 22.44 -2.71 5.37
C PRO A 73 21.67 -1.54 6.01
N PRO A 74 20.92 -1.81 7.11
CA PRO A 74 20.18 -0.77 7.79
C PRO A 74 21.12 0.22 8.50
N CYS A 75 20.71 1.50 8.53
CA CYS A 75 21.37 2.49 9.37
C CYS A 75 21.13 2.15 10.87
N PRO A 76 22.19 1.95 11.68
CA PRO A 76 22.03 1.55 13.08
C PRO A 76 21.22 2.55 13.93
N LEU A 77 21.33 3.86 13.63
CA LEU A 77 20.60 4.88 14.37
C LEU A 77 19.11 4.86 14.02
N MET A 78 18.76 4.64 12.75
CA MET A 78 17.37 4.49 12.31
C MET A 78 16.73 3.27 12.96
N VAL A 79 17.42 2.12 12.92
CA VAL A 79 16.91 0.88 13.55
C VAL A 79 16.70 1.06 15.04
N ARG A 80 17.66 1.64 15.77
CA ARG A 80 17.51 1.89 17.22
C ARG A 80 16.33 2.80 17.54
N LEU A 81 16.08 3.82 16.70
CA LEU A 81 14.91 4.68 16.89
C LEU A 81 13.62 3.90 16.67
N ILE A 82 13.55 3.09 15.60
CA ILE A 82 12.38 2.25 15.31
C ILE A 82 12.14 1.22 16.41
N ASP A 83 13.19 0.55 16.90
CA ASP A 83 13.10 -0.39 18.03
C ASP A 83 12.53 0.30 19.28
N HIS A 84 12.94 1.53 19.55
CA HIS A 84 12.42 2.31 20.66
C HIS A 84 10.95 2.71 20.46
N ILE A 85 10.59 3.16 19.26
CA ILE A 85 9.19 3.47 18.90
C ILE A 85 8.31 2.23 19.07
N GLU A 86 8.75 1.07 18.60
CA GLU A 86 8.00 -0.17 18.74
C GLU A 86 7.86 -0.58 20.19
N THR A 87 8.90 -0.44 21.01
CA THR A 87 8.81 -0.73 22.45
C THR A 87 7.74 0.14 23.12
N LEU A 88 7.67 1.43 22.75
CA LEU A 88 6.65 2.35 23.25
C LEU A 88 5.23 1.98 22.77
N ILE A 89 5.09 1.58 21.50
CA ILE A 89 3.80 1.15 20.94
C ILE A 89 3.34 -0.19 21.55
N GLN A 90 4.26 -1.12 21.78
CA GLN A 90 4.00 -2.45 22.35
C GLN A 90 3.45 -2.38 23.78
N ALA A 91 3.70 -1.31 24.53
CA ALA A 91 3.11 -1.11 25.85
C ALA A 91 1.58 -1.25 25.82
N ALA A 92 0.92 -0.60 24.86
CA ALA A 92 -0.53 -0.69 24.67
C ALA A 92 -0.98 -2.05 24.10
N LEU A 93 -0.11 -2.84 23.47
CA LEU A 93 -0.49 -4.20 23.05
C LEU A 93 -0.65 -5.14 24.26
N ASN A 94 0.13 -4.89 25.31
CA ASN A 94 0.13 -5.69 26.54
C ASN A 94 -1.03 -5.30 27.47
N ASP A 95 -1.22 -4.00 27.72
CA ASP A 95 -2.30 -3.50 28.58
C ASP A 95 -2.91 -2.20 27.99
N VAL A 96 -4.12 -2.32 27.45
CA VAL A 96 -4.86 -1.25 26.78
C VAL A 96 -5.63 -0.37 27.78
N GLU A 97 -5.87 -0.86 29.00
CA GLU A 97 -6.63 -0.16 30.03
C GLU A 97 -5.73 0.67 30.94
N GLU A 98 -4.45 0.32 31.04
CA GLU A 98 -3.48 1.05 31.82
C GLU A 98 -3.11 2.39 31.17
N LYS A 99 -3.39 3.50 31.88
CA LYS A 99 -3.11 4.86 31.40
C LYS A 99 -1.64 5.08 31.01
N THR A 100 -0.70 4.56 31.79
CA THR A 100 0.74 4.66 31.52
C THR A 100 1.13 4.00 30.20
N SER A 101 0.51 2.87 29.88
CA SER A 101 0.71 2.14 28.62
C SER A 101 0.15 2.92 27.42
N LEU A 102 -1.01 3.57 27.59
CA LEU A 102 -1.56 4.50 26.57
C LEU A 102 -0.69 5.75 26.38
N ASP A 103 -0.17 6.34 27.46
CA ASP A 103 0.73 7.49 27.41
C ASP A 103 2.05 7.16 26.68
N GLN A 104 2.60 5.96 26.92
CA GLN A 104 3.77 5.44 26.21
C GLN A 104 3.47 5.23 24.72
N CYS A 105 2.34 4.60 24.40
CA CYS A 105 1.92 4.38 23.02
C CYS A 105 1.73 5.71 22.28
N LEU A 106 1.07 6.69 22.90
CA LEU A 106 0.89 8.03 22.35
C LEU A 106 2.23 8.72 22.07
N LEU A 107 3.20 8.60 22.98
CA LEU A 107 4.54 9.13 22.77
C LEU A 107 5.22 8.45 21.57
N GLY A 108 5.14 7.11 21.48
CA GLY A 108 5.66 6.34 20.35
C GLY A 108 5.08 6.80 19.01
N LEU A 109 3.75 6.96 18.93
CA LEU A 109 3.04 7.46 17.75
C LEU A 109 3.41 8.91 17.42
N CYS A 110 3.65 9.77 18.42
CA CYS A 110 4.12 11.13 18.19
C CYS A 110 5.53 11.18 17.59
N ILE A 111 6.45 10.38 18.12
CA ILE A 111 7.82 10.24 17.58
C ILE A 111 7.75 9.69 16.16
N LEU A 112 6.92 8.67 15.93
CA LEU A 112 6.75 8.05 14.63
C LEU A 112 6.20 9.04 13.58
N SER A 113 5.15 9.80 13.92
CA SER A 113 4.62 10.82 13.02
C SER A 113 5.69 11.85 12.65
N ALA A 114 6.47 12.33 13.62
CA ALA A 114 7.57 13.25 13.33
C ALA A 114 8.65 12.63 12.43
N LEU A 115 8.97 11.34 12.62
CA LEU A 115 9.91 10.61 11.78
C LEU A 115 9.38 10.46 10.34
N LEU A 116 8.11 10.06 10.17
CA LEU A 116 7.49 9.89 8.85
C LEU A 116 7.43 11.22 8.09
N ASP A 117 7.03 12.31 8.75
CA ASP A 117 7.01 13.65 8.17
C ASP A 117 8.41 14.08 7.71
N GLU A 118 9.42 13.85 8.55
CA GLU A 118 10.80 14.23 8.25
C GLU A 118 11.40 13.40 7.10
N VAL A 119 11.24 12.08 7.09
CA VAL A 119 11.83 11.21 6.06
C VAL A 119 11.07 11.35 4.73
N SER A 120 9.77 11.62 4.75
CA SER A 120 8.97 11.85 3.53
C SER A 120 9.27 13.20 2.86
N ASN A 121 9.75 14.21 3.61
CA ASN A 121 10.05 15.52 3.04
C ASN A 121 11.24 15.47 2.06
N ALA A 122 10.91 15.54 0.76
CA ALA A 122 11.89 15.52 -0.32
C ALA A 122 12.63 16.86 -0.51
N GLU A 123 12.10 17.97 0.02
CA GLU A 123 12.71 19.31 -0.14
C GLU A 123 14.03 19.42 0.64
N ASP A 124 14.13 18.74 1.79
CA ASP A 124 15.34 18.71 2.61
C ASP A 124 16.48 17.90 1.99
N CYS A 125 16.23 17.11 0.94
CA CYS A 125 17.29 16.40 0.24
C CYS A 125 18.31 17.37 -0.40
N VAL A 126 17.84 18.51 -0.92
CA VAL A 126 18.73 19.57 -1.44
C VAL A 126 19.54 20.20 -0.30
N ASN A 127 18.94 20.33 0.89
CA ASN A 127 19.58 20.90 2.07
C ASN A 127 20.63 19.98 2.72
N LEU A 128 20.59 18.68 2.41
CA LEU A 128 21.54 17.69 2.94
C LEU A 128 22.89 17.70 2.21
N ASN A 129 23.01 18.40 1.07
CA ASN A 129 24.22 18.42 0.22
C ASN A 129 24.72 17.01 -0.17
N LEU A 130 23.81 16.06 -0.36
CA LEU A 130 24.12 14.68 -0.72
C LEU A 130 23.83 14.40 -2.20
N PRO A 131 24.50 13.42 -2.81
CA PRO A 131 24.21 13.02 -4.18
C PRO A 131 22.82 12.39 -4.30
N LEU A 132 22.17 12.55 -5.46
CA LEU A 132 20.83 12.02 -5.74
C LEU A 132 20.74 10.51 -5.46
N GLU A 133 21.79 9.77 -5.79
CA GLU A 133 21.88 8.33 -5.55
C GLU A 133 21.77 8.01 -4.06
N ALA A 134 22.45 8.75 -3.17
CA ALA A 134 22.34 8.53 -1.72
C ALA A 134 20.90 8.69 -1.23
N HIS A 135 20.16 9.64 -1.80
CA HIS A 135 18.73 9.82 -1.48
C HIS A 135 17.87 8.65 -1.96
N ILE A 136 18.15 8.14 -3.16
CA ILE A 136 17.43 6.99 -3.71
C ILE A 136 17.71 5.74 -2.89
N PHE A 137 18.96 5.49 -2.50
CA PHE A 137 19.33 4.37 -1.62
C PHE A 137 18.68 4.48 -0.25
N LEU A 138 18.71 5.66 0.38
CA LEU A 138 18.03 5.90 1.66
C LEU A 138 16.54 5.60 1.57
N ARG A 139 15.88 6.12 0.53
CA ARG A 139 14.43 5.98 0.35
C ARG A 139 14.03 4.55 0.00
N ALA A 140 14.79 3.88 -0.87
CA ALA A 140 14.59 2.48 -1.23
C ALA A 140 14.73 1.58 -0.01
N ARG A 141 15.77 1.79 0.81
CA ARG A 141 15.94 1.09 2.09
C ARG A 141 14.74 1.33 3.00
N PHE A 142 14.44 2.59 3.30
CA PHE A 142 13.38 2.95 4.23
C PHE A 142 12.03 2.37 3.81
N GLN A 143 11.64 2.52 2.54
CA GLN A 143 10.32 2.06 2.08
C GLN A 143 10.19 0.52 2.05
N ASP A 144 11.29 -0.22 1.84
CA ASP A 144 11.25 -1.69 1.64
C ASP A 144 11.51 -2.48 2.92
N PHE A 145 11.99 -1.83 3.99
CA PHE A 145 12.32 -2.50 5.25
C PHE A 145 11.69 -1.79 6.45
N GLU A 146 12.17 -0.57 6.75
CA GLU A 146 11.78 0.16 7.95
C GLU A 146 10.28 0.54 7.92
N LEU A 147 9.78 1.01 6.78
CA LEU A 147 8.37 1.39 6.61
C LEU A 147 7.43 0.18 6.63
N VAL A 148 7.84 -0.96 6.06
CA VAL A 148 7.08 -2.23 6.13
C VAL A 148 6.91 -2.64 7.59
N ARG A 149 8.01 -2.63 8.35
CA ARG A 149 8.03 -2.99 9.77
C ARG A 149 7.15 -2.05 10.59
N ILE A 150 7.29 -0.74 10.38
CA ILE A 150 6.44 0.29 11.00
C ILE A 150 4.96 0.01 10.68
N PHE A 151 4.62 -0.21 9.41
CA PHE A 151 3.24 -0.41 8.99
C PHE A 151 2.62 -1.66 9.62
N HIS A 152 3.37 -2.77 9.67
CA HIS A 152 2.94 -3.97 10.37
C HIS A 152 2.67 -3.71 11.85
N SER A 153 3.56 -3.00 12.55
CA SER A 153 3.36 -2.63 13.96
C SER A 153 2.11 -1.75 14.17
N LEU A 154 1.81 -0.84 13.24
CA LEU A 154 0.58 -0.06 13.25
C LEU A 154 -0.67 -0.95 13.05
N LEU A 155 -0.63 -1.91 12.12
CA LEU A 155 -1.74 -2.86 11.92
C LEU A 155 -1.99 -3.71 13.16
N CYS A 156 -0.94 -4.21 13.85
CA CYS A 156 -1.11 -4.92 15.11
C CYS A 156 -1.81 -4.06 16.18
N LEU A 157 -1.50 -2.77 16.23
CA LEU A 157 -2.16 -1.84 17.14
C LEU A 157 -3.62 -1.59 16.76
N VAL A 158 -3.92 -1.46 15.47
CA VAL A 158 -5.30 -1.37 14.97
C VAL A 158 -6.09 -2.60 15.37
N ASP A 159 -5.55 -3.81 15.13
CA ASP A 159 -6.20 -5.06 15.48
C ASP A 159 -6.53 -5.13 16.97
N LYS A 160 -5.55 -4.77 17.81
CA LYS A 160 -5.75 -4.70 19.26
C LYS A 160 -6.86 -3.72 19.65
N PHE A 161 -6.86 -2.51 19.12
CA PHE A 161 -7.86 -1.48 19.47
C PHE A 161 -9.24 -1.82 18.92
N VAL A 162 -9.35 -2.31 17.70
CA VAL A 162 -10.63 -2.78 17.13
C VAL A 162 -11.16 -3.94 17.96
N HIS A 163 -10.32 -4.86 18.43
CA HIS A 163 -10.74 -5.97 19.28
C HIS A 163 -11.19 -5.50 20.67
N CYS A 164 -10.42 -4.62 21.34
CA CYS A 164 -10.71 -4.18 22.70
C CYS A 164 -11.82 -3.13 22.78
N TRP A 165 -11.91 -2.22 21.81
CA TRP A 165 -12.79 -1.05 21.85
C TRP A 165 -13.83 -1.00 20.74
N GLY A 166 -13.76 -1.86 19.72
CA GLY A 166 -14.68 -1.82 18.57
C GLY A 166 -16.15 -2.11 18.90
N SER A 167 -16.44 -2.69 20.06
CA SER A 167 -17.81 -2.89 20.55
C SER A 167 -18.40 -1.64 21.24
N ILE A 168 -17.55 -0.67 21.57
CA ILE A 168 -17.92 0.58 22.23
C ILE A 168 -18.15 1.64 21.14
N PRO A 169 -19.27 2.40 21.19
CA PRO A 169 -19.48 3.52 20.27
C PRO A 169 -18.31 4.48 20.33
N PHE A 170 -17.79 4.90 19.17
CA PHE A 170 -16.58 5.72 19.08
C PHE A 170 -16.67 7.02 19.90
N GLU A 171 -17.86 7.63 19.96
CA GLU A 171 -18.12 8.86 20.70
C GLU A 171 -18.01 8.68 22.23
N SER A 172 -18.06 7.43 22.71
CA SER A 172 -17.97 7.09 24.14
C SER A 172 -16.54 6.87 24.63
N LEU A 173 -15.54 6.96 23.75
CA LEU A 173 -14.14 6.84 24.12
C LEU A 173 -13.67 8.03 24.96
N THR A 174 -12.73 7.77 25.86
CA THR A 174 -12.08 8.83 26.63
C THR A 174 -11.21 9.73 25.74
N ALA A 175 -10.91 10.94 26.20
CA ALA A 175 -10.05 11.87 25.46
C ALA A 175 -8.65 11.27 25.14
N ASP A 176 -8.07 10.53 26.10
CA ASP A 176 -6.76 9.90 25.93
C ASP A 176 -6.79 8.80 24.84
N GLN A 177 -7.84 7.96 24.85
CA GLN A 177 -8.05 6.91 23.83
C GLN A 177 -8.29 7.51 22.43
N ASN A 178 -9.10 8.57 22.35
CA ASN A 178 -9.36 9.28 21.11
C ASN A 178 -8.08 9.89 20.51
N GLU A 179 -7.22 10.49 21.34
CA GLU A 179 -5.95 11.06 20.89
C GLU A 179 -5.00 9.97 20.35
N VAL A 180 -4.91 8.82 21.04
CA VAL A 180 -4.11 7.67 20.57
C VAL A 180 -4.62 7.15 19.22
N ILE A 181 -5.94 6.97 19.05
CA ILE A 181 -6.53 6.52 17.78
C ILE A 181 -6.30 7.55 16.68
N PHE A 182 -6.50 8.84 16.97
CA PHE A 182 -6.22 9.92 16.03
C PHE A 182 -4.77 9.86 15.53
N ARG A 183 -3.82 9.72 16.45
CA ARG A 183 -2.39 9.67 16.11
C ARG A 183 -2.01 8.40 15.33
N LEU A 184 -2.61 7.26 15.68
CA LEU A 184 -2.47 5.99 14.95
C LEU A 184 -2.94 6.14 13.50
N ILE A 185 -4.13 6.70 13.29
CA ILE A 185 -4.69 6.91 11.96
C ILE A 185 -3.82 7.88 11.15
N CYS A 186 -3.30 8.94 11.76
CA CYS A 186 -2.34 9.82 11.09
C CYS A 186 -1.08 9.05 10.63
N CYS A 187 -0.53 8.16 11.46
CA CYS A 187 0.65 7.38 11.08
C CYS A 187 0.34 6.38 9.95
N LEU A 188 -0.82 5.71 9.98
CA LEU A 188 -1.27 4.83 8.90
C LEU A 188 -1.43 5.60 7.59
N ASP A 189 -2.08 6.76 7.66
CA ASP A 189 -2.30 7.65 6.51
C ASP A 189 -0.97 8.12 5.92
N SER A 190 0.00 8.54 6.74
CA SER A 190 1.34 8.92 6.30
C SER A 190 2.11 7.75 5.67
N ALA A 191 1.98 6.53 6.21
CA ALA A 191 2.65 5.35 5.66
C ALA A 191 2.05 4.90 4.32
N ILE A 192 0.72 4.93 4.17
CA ILE A 192 0.04 4.55 2.92
C ILE A 192 0.18 5.65 1.86
N SER A 193 0.28 6.92 2.28
CA SER A 193 0.53 8.06 1.40
C SER A 193 2.00 8.24 1.04
N TRP A 194 2.86 7.29 1.41
CA TRP A 194 4.26 7.33 1.06
C TRP A 194 4.41 7.45 -0.46
N ASP A 195 5.15 8.45 -0.91
CA ASP A 195 5.47 8.61 -2.32
C ASP A 195 6.52 7.53 -2.65
N PHE A 196 6.10 6.39 -3.20
CA PHE A 196 7.02 5.29 -3.50
C PHE A 196 7.95 5.65 -4.65
N LEU A 197 9.17 5.11 -4.63
CA LEU A 197 10.08 5.26 -5.75
C LEU A 197 9.45 4.69 -7.05
N PRO A 198 9.50 5.45 -8.16
CA PRO A 198 8.97 4.99 -9.44
C PRO A 198 9.80 3.83 -9.98
N ARG A 199 9.22 3.05 -10.91
CA ARG A 199 9.96 2.03 -11.67
C ARG A 199 11.14 2.65 -12.43
N GLU A 200 10.94 3.81 -13.04
CA GLU A 200 11.94 4.52 -13.83
C GLU A 200 12.26 5.89 -13.22
N LEU A 201 13.52 6.07 -12.83
CA LEU A 201 13.99 7.26 -12.14
C LEU A 201 14.25 8.42 -13.11
N VAL A 202 14.86 8.14 -14.27
CA VAL A 202 15.27 9.18 -15.22
C VAL A 202 14.06 9.95 -15.77
N GLY A 203 13.03 9.23 -16.23
CA GLY A 203 11.78 9.85 -16.69
C GLY A 203 11.05 10.58 -15.56
N PHE A 204 11.03 10.00 -14.36
CA PHE A 204 10.37 10.61 -13.21
C PHE A 204 11.03 11.92 -12.78
N TYR A 205 12.35 11.94 -12.53
CA TYR A 205 13.05 13.13 -12.08
C TYR A 205 13.18 14.20 -13.17
N ALA A 206 13.29 13.81 -14.44
CA ALA A 206 13.27 14.76 -15.57
C ALA A 206 11.91 15.48 -15.72
N VAL A 207 10.81 14.79 -15.39
CA VAL A 207 9.45 15.34 -15.51
C VAL A 207 8.97 15.98 -14.19
N ARG A 208 9.57 15.63 -13.05
CA ARG A 208 9.25 16.21 -11.72
C ARG A 208 9.38 17.74 -11.70
N LEU A 209 10.33 18.29 -12.45
CA LEU A 209 10.52 19.74 -12.63
C LEU A 209 9.36 20.45 -13.36
N ARG A 210 8.42 19.72 -13.98
CA ARG A 210 7.35 20.29 -14.82
C ARG A 210 5.92 20.00 -14.34
N ARG A 211 5.72 19.28 -13.24
CA ARG A 211 4.39 18.78 -12.84
C ARG A 211 3.99 19.25 -11.45
N THR A 212 3.15 20.28 -11.41
CA THR A 212 2.30 20.63 -10.26
C THR A 212 1.11 19.67 -10.22
N GLY A 213 1.00 18.82 -9.18
CA GLY A 213 -0.17 17.95 -8.97
C GLY A 213 0.05 16.45 -9.22
N HIS A 214 1.14 15.87 -8.71
CA HIS A 214 1.31 14.42 -8.75
C HIS A 214 0.32 13.71 -7.80
N SER A 215 -0.42 12.74 -8.35
CA SER A 215 -1.00 11.62 -7.61
C SER A 215 0.14 10.77 -7.06
N THR A 216 0.19 10.54 -5.74
CA THR A 216 1.14 9.62 -5.10
C THR A 216 0.94 8.21 -5.65
N CYS A 217 2.00 7.57 -6.14
CA CYS A 217 1.91 6.21 -6.66
C CYS A 217 2.02 5.21 -5.51
N PHE A 218 0.91 4.56 -5.15
CA PHE A 218 0.93 3.48 -4.16
C PHE A 218 1.48 2.20 -4.81
N ARG A 219 2.81 2.06 -4.75
CA ARG A 219 3.57 1.03 -5.46
C ARG A 219 4.58 0.32 -4.55
N PRO A 220 4.11 -0.39 -3.52
CA PRO A 220 4.97 -1.18 -2.65
C PRO A 220 5.69 -2.30 -3.43
N SER A 221 6.90 -2.62 -2.99
CA SER A 221 7.70 -3.72 -3.55
C SER A 221 7.25 -5.10 -3.04
N LEU A 222 7.90 -6.16 -3.52
CA LEU A 222 7.68 -7.52 -3.01
C LEU A 222 7.95 -7.66 -1.50
N ARG A 223 8.72 -6.75 -0.89
CA ARG A 223 8.97 -6.78 0.57
C ARG A 223 7.72 -6.54 1.40
N TRP A 224 6.69 -5.94 0.80
CA TRP A 224 5.39 -5.71 1.41
C TRP A 224 4.43 -6.91 1.28
N ALA A 225 4.88 -8.05 0.73
CA ALA A 225 4.03 -9.22 0.54
C ALA A 225 3.40 -9.74 1.85
N SER A 226 4.04 -9.53 3.01
CA SER A 226 3.47 -9.86 4.32
C SER A 226 2.25 -9.03 4.72
N VAL A 227 1.94 -7.95 3.98
CA VAL A 227 0.85 -7.01 4.26
C VAL A 227 -0.12 -6.93 3.10
N PHE A 228 0.41 -6.75 1.89
CA PHE A 228 -0.35 -6.56 0.65
C PHE A 228 -0.13 -7.69 -0.36
N GLY A 229 0.55 -8.77 0.02
CA GLY A 229 0.62 -9.96 -0.82
C GLY A 229 -0.69 -10.73 -0.83
N PRO A 230 -0.81 -11.75 -1.70
CA PRO A 230 -2.06 -12.49 -1.87
C PRO A 230 -2.57 -13.14 -0.57
N ASP A 231 -1.68 -13.62 0.30
CA ASP A 231 -2.08 -14.25 1.56
C ASP A 231 -2.49 -13.25 2.65
N ALA A 232 -1.96 -12.03 2.62
CA ALA A 232 -2.14 -11.03 3.68
C ALA A 232 -3.18 -9.97 3.35
N LEU A 233 -3.36 -9.65 2.06
CA LEU A 233 -4.25 -8.59 1.59
C LEU A 233 -5.68 -8.74 2.11
N PRO A 234 -6.34 -9.92 2.06
CA PRO A 234 -7.71 -10.07 2.54
C PRO A 234 -7.85 -9.67 4.02
N THR A 235 -6.93 -10.13 4.87
CA THR A 235 -6.93 -9.81 6.30
C THR A 235 -6.63 -8.33 6.55
N THR A 236 -5.68 -7.75 5.82
CA THR A 236 -5.37 -6.31 5.91
C THR A 236 -6.58 -5.46 5.52
N LEU A 237 -7.28 -5.82 4.44
CA LEU A 237 -8.48 -5.11 4.00
C LEU A 237 -9.62 -5.24 5.00
N LEU A 238 -9.87 -6.44 5.52
CA LEU A 238 -10.86 -6.67 6.58
C LEU A 238 -10.59 -5.75 7.78
N LEU A 239 -9.35 -5.71 8.25
CA LEU A 239 -8.98 -4.92 9.41
C LEU A 239 -9.21 -3.42 9.17
N MET A 240 -8.83 -2.91 7.99
CA MET A 240 -9.05 -1.52 7.62
C MET A 240 -10.55 -1.18 7.46
N ILE A 241 -11.36 -2.12 6.95
CA ILE A 241 -12.82 -1.98 6.87
C ILE A 241 -13.46 -1.95 8.27
N LYS A 242 -13.04 -2.85 9.17
CA LYS A 242 -13.50 -2.85 10.57
C LYS A 242 -13.14 -1.54 11.27
N LEU A 243 -11.89 -1.10 11.14
CA LEU A 243 -11.42 0.17 11.71
C LEU A 243 -12.28 1.33 11.21
N HIS A 244 -12.43 1.48 9.89
CA HIS A 244 -13.21 2.56 9.32
C HIS A 244 -14.68 2.50 9.75
N THR A 245 -15.29 1.31 9.75
CA THR A 245 -16.70 1.15 10.15
C THR A 245 -16.94 1.53 11.60
N TRP A 246 -15.97 1.29 12.47
CA TRP A 246 -16.04 1.67 13.88
C TRP A 246 -15.95 3.19 14.09
N ILE A 247 -15.06 3.88 13.37
CA ILE A 247 -14.75 5.31 13.62
C ILE A 247 -15.47 6.29 12.67
N ARG A 248 -16.25 5.80 11.71
CA ARG A 248 -16.90 6.61 10.66
C ARG A 248 -17.87 7.68 11.17
N GLY A 249 -18.26 7.65 12.44
CA GLY A 249 -18.99 8.75 13.08
C GLY A 249 -18.21 10.07 13.14
N SER A 250 -16.87 10.02 13.02
CA SER A 250 -16.01 11.19 12.90
C SER A 250 -15.66 11.46 11.44
N ASP A 251 -16.15 12.56 10.86
CA ASP A 251 -15.82 12.95 9.48
C ASP A 251 -14.30 13.02 9.22
N ILE A 252 -13.52 13.52 10.19
CA ILE A 252 -12.07 13.69 10.06
C ILE A 252 -11.37 12.33 9.99
N LEU A 253 -11.67 11.43 10.92
CA LEU A 253 -11.04 10.12 10.98
C LEU A 253 -11.57 9.18 9.90
N GLY A 254 -12.89 9.19 9.68
CA GLY A 254 -13.57 8.45 8.63
C GLY A 254 -13.05 8.81 7.25
N THR A 255 -12.88 10.11 6.95
CA THR A 255 -12.27 10.57 5.68
C THR A 255 -10.85 10.02 5.52
N ARG A 256 -10.02 10.06 6.57
CA ARG A 256 -8.63 9.58 6.50
C ARG A 256 -8.54 8.07 6.29
N THR A 257 -9.30 7.28 7.04
CA THR A 257 -9.25 5.81 6.90
C THR A 257 -9.86 5.33 5.59
N LEU A 258 -10.93 5.98 5.12
CA LEU A 258 -11.48 5.67 3.81
C LEU A 258 -10.53 6.10 2.68
N SER A 259 -9.85 7.24 2.82
CA SER A 259 -8.77 7.63 1.89
C SER A 259 -7.64 6.61 1.86
N CYS A 260 -7.29 6.02 3.01
CA CYS A 260 -6.33 4.91 3.07
C CYS A 260 -6.81 3.70 2.24
N LEU A 261 -8.07 3.26 2.41
CA LEU A 261 -8.67 2.20 1.60
C LEU A 261 -8.68 2.54 0.10
N THR A 262 -9.04 3.78 -0.26
CA THR A 262 -9.00 4.28 -1.64
C THR A 262 -7.59 4.26 -2.23
N ARG A 263 -6.55 4.57 -1.45
CA ARG A 263 -5.15 4.47 -1.91
C ARG A 263 -4.70 3.01 -2.04
N ILE A 264 -5.08 2.15 -1.09
CA ILE A 264 -4.77 0.72 -1.19
C ILE A 264 -5.44 0.12 -2.44
N SER A 265 -6.64 0.57 -2.85
CA SER A 265 -7.25 0.11 -4.11
C SER A 265 -6.53 0.57 -5.38
N SER A 266 -5.65 1.58 -5.28
CA SER A 266 -4.75 2.02 -6.36
C SER A 266 -3.42 1.26 -6.39
N LEU A 267 -3.31 0.13 -5.67
CA LEU A 267 -2.11 -0.70 -5.62
C LEU A 267 -1.63 -1.09 -7.03
N THR A 268 -0.36 -0.80 -7.29
CA THR A 268 0.34 -1.17 -8.53
C THR A 268 1.72 -1.74 -8.22
N GLY A 269 2.42 -2.27 -9.23
CA GLY A 269 3.81 -2.69 -9.12
C GLY A 269 4.00 -4.19 -8.85
N PRO A 270 5.14 -4.62 -8.30
CA PRO A 270 5.56 -6.03 -8.31
C PRO A 270 4.59 -7.03 -7.66
N LEU A 271 3.74 -6.58 -6.72
CA LEU A 271 2.71 -7.40 -6.08
C LEU A 271 1.51 -7.70 -7.01
N THR A 272 1.33 -6.88 -8.05
CA THR A 272 0.26 -7.01 -9.04
C THR A 272 0.80 -7.30 -10.45
N ASP A 273 2.03 -6.96 -10.78
CA ASP A 273 2.58 -7.11 -12.14
C ASP A 273 2.73 -8.61 -12.54
N PRO A 274 2.51 -8.99 -13.81
CA PRO A 274 2.52 -10.39 -14.31
C PRO A 274 3.83 -11.16 -14.27
N VAL A 275 4.92 -10.55 -13.81
CA VAL A 275 6.24 -11.18 -13.79
C VAL A 275 6.82 -11.14 -12.38
N THR A 276 6.26 -11.91 -11.48
CA THR A 276 6.96 -12.34 -10.27
C THR A 276 6.67 -13.83 -10.03
N PRO A 277 7.52 -14.73 -10.54
CA PRO A 277 7.46 -16.13 -10.15
C PRO A 277 7.65 -16.21 -8.63
N PHE A 278 6.72 -16.84 -7.92
CA PHE A 278 6.84 -17.16 -6.49
C PHE A 278 7.89 -18.26 -6.20
N THR A 279 8.79 -18.54 -7.14
CA THR A 279 9.80 -19.59 -7.04
C THR A 279 11.16 -19.09 -7.52
N GLY A 280 12.08 -18.98 -6.57
CA GLY A 280 13.50 -19.22 -6.81
C GLY A 280 14.31 -18.04 -7.35
N LEU A 281 15.28 -17.63 -6.53
CA LEU A 281 16.54 -17.06 -6.98
C LEU A 281 17.11 -17.92 -8.14
N HIS A 282 17.09 -17.41 -9.36
CA HIS A 282 18.05 -17.84 -10.38
C HIS A 282 18.46 -16.66 -11.24
N GLU A 283 19.77 -16.55 -11.42
CA GLU A 283 20.46 -15.52 -12.20
C GLU A 283 19.89 -15.43 -13.63
N PRO A 284 19.89 -14.24 -14.26
CA PRO A 284 19.45 -14.12 -15.63
C PRO A 284 20.50 -14.77 -16.54
N ASP A 285 20.10 -15.84 -17.21
CA ASP A 285 20.89 -16.45 -18.28
C ASP A 285 21.24 -15.39 -19.34
N SER A 286 22.53 -15.36 -19.65
CA SER A 286 23.16 -14.49 -20.62
C SER A 286 22.75 -14.85 -22.05
N SER A 287 21.59 -14.37 -22.51
CA SER A 287 21.29 -14.25 -23.93
C SER A 287 20.44 -13.00 -24.17
N GLY A 288 21.08 -11.97 -24.71
CA GLY A 288 20.48 -10.67 -25.01
C GLY A 288 19.54 -10.71 -26.22
N THR A 289 18.32 -11.18 -26.01
CA THR A 289 17.16 -10.81 -26.83
C THR A 289 16.32 -9.80 -26.05
N PRO A 290 15.97 -8.63 -26.62
CA PRO A 290 14.95 -7.79 -26.01
C PRO A 290 13.67 -8.62 -25.93
N PRO A 291 12.88 -8.54 -24.84
CA PRO A 291 11.58 -9.19 -24.85
C PRO A 291 10.79 -8.53 -25.97
N VAL A 292 10.46 -9.34 -26.98
CA VAL A 292 9.39 -9.07 -27.94
C VAL A 292 8.18 -8.64 -27.14
N GLU A 293 7.36 -7.71 -27.67
CA GLU A 293 6.08 -7.29 -27.07
C GLU A 293 5.24 -8.53 -26.72
N GLU A 294 5.45 -9.05 -25.51
CA GLU A 294 4.75 -10.23 -25.02
C GLU A 294 3.36 -9.76 -24.60
N ASN A 295 2.38 -10.31 -25.33
CA ASN A 295 0.95 -10.23 -25.06
C ASN A 295 0.69 -10.00 -23.57
N HIS A 296 0.08 -8.86 -23.26
CA HIS A 296 -0.30 -8.46 -21.90
C HIS A 296 -1.41 -9.37 -21.36
N GLN A 297 -1.05 -10.59 -20.94
CA GLN A 297 -1.91 -11.41 -20.10
C GLN A 297 -1.97 -10.78 -18.70
N PRO A 298 -3.17 -10.56 -18.14
CA PRO A 298 -3.28 -10.08 -16.77
C PRO A 298 -2.81 -11.17 -15.81
N SER A 299 -2.02 -10.77 -14.81
CA SER A 299 -1.47 -11.70 -13.83
C SER A 299 -2.55 -12.29 -12.93
N LEU A 300 -2.42 -13.57 -12.56
CA LEU A 300 -3.27 -14.19 -11.54
C LEU A 300 -3.24 -13.41 -10.21
N ALA A 301 -2.08 -12.82 -9.87
CA ALA A 301 -1.94 -11.98 -8.69
C ALA A 301 -2.82 -10.71 -8.77
N HIS A 302 -2.75 -9.95 -9.86
CA HIS A 302 -3.57 -8.77 -10.08
C HIS A 302 -5.07 -9.09 -10.09
N LEU A 303 -5.43 -10.21 -10.71
CA LEU A 303 -6.79 -10.71 -10.70
C LEU A 303 -7.26 -11.01 -9.26
N PHE A 304 -6.44 -11.71 -8.48
CA PHE A 304 -6.71 -11.98 -7.07
C PHE A 304 -6.94 -10.71 -6.28
N HIS A 305 -6.04 -9.72 -6.40
CA HIS A 305 -6.20 -8.44 -5.70
C HIS A 305 -7.55 -7.78 -6.02
N THR A 306 -7.89 -7.65 -7.31
CA THR A 306 -9.14 -7.04 -7.75
C THR A 306 -10.37 -7.75 -7.17
N LEU A 307 -10.36 -9.09 -7.24
CA LEU A 307 -11.46 -9.91 -6.76
C LEU A 307 -11.65 -9.75 -5.26
N VAL A 308 -10.57 -9.78 -4.47
CA VAL A 308 -10.63 -9.59 -3.02
C VAL A 308 -11.21 -8.22 -2.68
N PHE A 309 -10.76 -7.13 -3.32
CA PHE A 309 -11.32 -5.79 -3.09
C PHE A 309 -12.82 -5.75 -3.39
N MET A 310 -13.24 -6.31 -4.52
CA MET A 310 -14.64 -6.28 -4.93
C MET A 310 -15.52 -7.15 -4.05
N ASP A 311 -15.02 -8.30 -3.60
CA ASP A 311 -15.71 -9.19 -2.68
C ASP A 311 -15.92 -8.51 -1.32
N HIS A 312 -14.86 -7.94 -0.75
CA HIS A 312 -14.93 -7.20 0.52
C HIS A 312 -15.84 -5.97 0.41
N LEU A 313 -15.72 -5.19 -0.67
CA LEU A 313 -16.58 -4.02 -0.88
C LEU A 313 -18.05 -4.41 -1.06
N SER A 314 -18.31 -5.49 -1.82
CA SER A 314 -19.67 -6.00 -2.03
C SER A 314 -20.30 -6.40 -0.71
N LEU A 315 -19.59 -7.19 0.11
CA LEU A 315 -20.05 -7.64 1.42
C LEU A 315 -20.23 -6.46 2.38
N TRP A 316 -19.29 -5.52 2.38
CA TRP A 316 -19.34 -4.34 3.24
C TRP A 316 -20.56 -3.44 2.95
N LEU A 317 -20.97 -3.30 1.69
CA LEU A 317 -22.09 -2.44 1.25
C LEU A 317 -23.40 -3.21 0.96
N MET A 318 -23.58 -4.42 1.52
CA MET A 318 -24.83 -5.19 1.34
C MET A 318 -26.01 -4.57 2.09
N ASN A 319 -27.20 -4.66 1.49
CA ASN A 319 -28.45 -4.13 2.07
C ASN A 319 -29.00 -4.98 3.21
N GLU A 320 -28.88 -6.31 3.13
CA GLU A 320 -29.48 -7.26 4.08
C GLU A 320 -28.49 -8.37 4.47
N PRO A 321 -28.22 -8.58 5.77
CA PRO A 321 -27.28 -9.61 6.25
C PRO A 321 -27.85 -11.03 6.19
N ASN A 322 -29.16 -11.20 6.00
CA ASN A 322 -29.84 -12.50 6.04
C ASN A 322 -29.71 -13.32 4.73
N GLU A 323 -28.96 -12.84 3.75
CA GLU A 323 -28.66 -13.53 2.49
C GLU A 323 -27.15 -13.67 2.26
N ILE A 324 -26.36 -14.03 3.28
CA ILE A 324 -24.98 -14.51 3.04
C ILE A 324 -25.05 -15.89 2.38
N ASN A 325 -25.44 -15.89 1.10
CA ASN A 325 -25.43 -17.06 0.24
C ASN A 325 -24.04 -17.13 -0.40
N PRO A 326 -23.36 -18.29 -0.49
CA PRO A 326 -22.09 -18.43 -1.20
C PRO A 326 -22.11 -17.87 -2.63
N LEU A 327 -23.29 -17.76 -3.25
CA LEU A 327 -23.52 -17.08 -4.54
C LEU A 327 -23.19 -15.57 -4.56
N HIS A 328 -23.08 -14.89 -3.42
CA HIS A 328 -22.75 -13.47 -3.37
C HIS A 328 -21.25 -13.19 -3.56
N SER A 329 -20.39 -14.21 -3.49
CA SER A 329 -18.99 -14.00 -3.83
C SER A 329 -18.83 -13.71 -5.33
N VAL A 330 -17.96 -12.76 -5.68
CA VAL A 330 -17.59 -12.47 -7.08
C VAL A 330 -17.02 -13.72 -7.78
N LEU A 331 -16.57 -14.71 -7.00
CA LEU A 331 -16.07 -16.00 -7.48
C LEU A 331 -17.17 -16.90 -8.06
N MET A 332 -18.41 -16.83 -7.57
CA MET A 332 -19.50 -17.70 -8.07
C MET A 332 -20.07 -17.24 -9.42
N SER A 333 -19.74 -16.03 -9.86
CA SER A 333 -20.02 -15.54 -11.21
C SER A 333 -19.03 -16.04 -12.28
N LEU A 334 -18.00 -16.80 -11.92
CA LEU A 334 -17.04 -17.39 -12.86
C LEU A 334 -17.56 -18.73 -13.47
N PRO A 335 -17.04 -19.20 -14.62
CA PRO A 335 -17.40 -20.51 -15.18
C PRO A 335 -16.92 -21.70 -14.33
N ALA A 336 -17.69 -22.80 -14.28
CA ALA A 336 -17.48 -23.96 -13.39
C ALA A 336 -16.11 -24.65 -13.48
N ALA A 337 -15.46 -24.66 -14.65
CA ALA A 337 -14.13 -25.27 -14.80
C ALA A 337 -13.00 -24.45 -14.12
N GLN A 338 -13.18 -23.12 -14.07
CA GLN A 338 -12.22 -22.17 -13.50
C GLN A 338 -12.54 -21.88 -12.04
N GLN A 339 -13.82 -22.02 -11.65
CA GLN A 339 -14.28 -22.04 -10.28
C GLN A 339 -13.47 -23.02 -9.44
N THR A 340 -13.23 -24.26 -9.86
CA THR A 340 -12.61 -25.28 -8.98
C THR A 340 -11.17 -24.92 -8.54
N ALA A 341 -10.33 -24.44 -9.46
CA ALA A 341 -8.94 -24.07 -9.15
C ALA A 341 -8.84 -22.75 -8.37
N LEU A 342 -9.69 -21.76 -8.70
CA LEU A 342 -9.72 -20.48 -8.01
C LEU A 342 -10.44 -20.59 -6.65
N ILE A 343 -11.51 -21.38 -6.51
CA ILE A 343 -12.21 -21.59 -5.23
C ILE A 343 -11.29 -22.26 -4.20
N GLU A 344 -10.41 -23.18 -4.61
CA GLU A 344 -9.50 -23.80 -3.64
C GLU A 344 -8.42 -22.82 -3.15
N ASP A 345 -7.82 -22.02 -4.05
CA ASP A 345 -6.77 -21.05 -3.70
C ASP A 345 -7.35 -19.79 -3.01
N PHE A 346 -8.51 -19.31 -3.46
CA PHE A 346 -9.22 -18.18 -2.86
C PHE A 346 -9.97 -18.58 -1.60
N GLY A 347 -10.62 -19.74 -1.55
CA GLY A 347 -11.36 -20.19 -0.37
C GLY A 347 -10.46 -20.42 0.85
N ARG A 348 -9.17 -20.71 0.63
CA ARG A 348 -8.16 -20.76 1.71
C ARG A 348 -7.67 -19.39 2.17
N ARG A 349 -7.72 -18.38 1.31
CA ARG A 349 -7.18 -17.02 1.57
C ARG A 349 -8.24 -15.97 1.91
N LEU A 350 -9.48 -16.18 1.48
CA LEU A 350 -10.57 -15.26 1.75
C LEU A 350 -10.99 -15.35 3.22
N VAL A 351 -11.33 -14.19 3.75
CA VAL A 351 -11.85 -14.06 5.10
C VAL A 351 -13.30 -14.54 5.13
N ASP A 352 -13.74 -15.14 6.25
CA ASP A 352 -15.14 -15.44 6.50
C ASP A 352 -16.03 -14.20 6.28
N ALA A 353 -16.98 -14.32 5.36
CA ALA A 353 -17.91 -13.25 4.98
C ALA A 353 -18.68 -12.69 6.18
N GLN A 354 -18.93 -13.51 7.22
CA GLN A 354 -19.61 -13.08 8.45
C GLN A 354 -18.79 -12.11 9.30
N SER A 355 -17.48 -12.04 9.07
CA SER A 355 -16.58 -11.18 9.82
C SER A 355 -16.50 -9.74 9.27
N ILE A 356 -17.00 -9.52 8.05
CA ILE A 356 -17.02 -8.21 7.39
C ILE A 356 -18.24 -7.43 7.93
N PRO A 357 -18.05 -6.24 8.52
CA PRO A 357 -19.18 -5.44 8.97
C PRO A 357 -20.03 -4.97 7.77
N HIS A 358 -21.31 -4.69 8.00
CA HIS A 358 -22.23 -4.25 6.94
C HIS A 358 -22.66 -2.81 7.17
N ILE A 359 -22.67 -2.02 6.10
CA ILE A 359 -23.18 -0.66 6.06
C ILE A 359 -24.22 -0.60 4.95
N ARG A 360 -25.44 -0.18 5.30
CA ARG A 360 -26.46 0.06 4.29
C ARG A 360 -26.07 1.29 3.48
N PRO A 361 -26.26 1.31 2.15
CA PRO A 361 -26.01 2.49 1.33
C PRO A 361 -26.76 3.74 1.80
N SER A 362 -27.93 3.58 2.43
CA SER A 362 -28.71 4.67 3.04
C SER A 362 -28.02 5.33 4.23
N ASP A 363 -27.10 4.62 4.88
CA ASP A 363 -26.45 5.05 6.12
C ASP A 363 -25.08 5.70 5.82
N LEU A 364 -24.72 5.87 4.55
CA LEU A 364 -23.46 6.48 4.12
C LEU A 364 -23.41 7.97 4.45
N ASN A 365 -22.26 8.41 4.97
CA ASN A 365 -21.98 9.81 5.25
C ASN A 365 -21.63 10.56 3.96
N ALA A 366 -21.86 11.88 3.93
CA ALA A 366 -21.62 12.71 2.75
C ALA A 366 -20.17 12.64 2.22
N TYR A 367 -19.18 12.48 3.11
CA TYR A 367 -17.77 12.37 2.73
C TYR A 367 -17.42 11.00 2.11
N GLU A 368 -18.22 9.95 2.37
CA GLU A 368 -17.88 8.58 1.97
C GLU A 368 -18.13 8.34 0.49
N LEU A 369 -19.19 8.94 -0.06
CA LEU A 369 -19.56 8.77 -1.46
C LEU A 369 -18.44 9.13 -2.45
N PRO A 370 -17.80 10.31 -2.41
CA PRO A 370 -16.73 10.65 -3.35
C PRO A 370 -15.51 9.72 -3.19
N LEU A 371 -15.21 9.27 -1.98
CA LEU A 371 -14.06 8.38 -1.71
C LEU A 371 -14.34 6.94 -2.13
N LEU A 372 -15.55 6.43 -1.91
CA LEU A 372 -16.00 5.13 -2.40
C LEU A 372 -16.08 5.11 -3.92
N SER A 373 -16.60 6.18 -4.53
CA SER A 373 -16.58 6.38 -5.97
C SER A 373 -15.14 6.32 -6.49
N LYS A 374 -14.21 7.05 -5.86
CA LYS A 374 -12.80 7.01 -6.24
C LYS A 374 -12.15 5.64 -6.02
N LEU A 375 -12.53 4.94 -4.95
CA LEU A 375 -12.05 3.59 -4.64
C LEU A 375 -12.46 2.63 -5.76
N VAL A 376 -13.72 2.67 -6.18
CA VAL A 376 -14.20 1.82 -7.28
C VAL A 376 -13.61 2.28 -8.61
N GLU A 377 -13.50 3.58 -8.85
CA GLU A 377 -12.82 4.12 -10.02
C GLU A 377 -11.38 3.59 -10.09
N ASN A 378 -10.63 3.53 -8.98
CA ASN A 378 -9.29 2.94 -8.98
C ASN A 378 -9.31 1.44 -9.30
N ILE A 379 -10.26 0.67 -8.76
CA ILE A 379 -10.43 -0.75 -9.09
C ILE A 379 -10.75 -0.91 -10.59
N VAL A 380 -11.56 -0.02 -11.16
CA VAL A 380 -12.01 -0.02 -12.57
C VAL A 380 -10.98 0.60 -13.53
N LEU A 381 -10.13 1.52 -13.08
CA LEU A 381 -9.09 2.18 -13.90
C LEU A 381 -7.75 1.47 -13.83
N ASN A 382 -7.42 0.78 -12.73
CA ASN A 382 -6.37 -0.27 -12.76
C ASN A 382 -6.72 -1.37 -13.78
N ARG A 383 -7.97 -1.35 -14.23
CA ARG A 383 -8.62 -2.11 -15.29
C ARG A 383 -8.81 -1.23 -16.56
N SER A 384 -7.98 -0.22 -16.82
CA SER A 384 -7.94 0.43 -18.15
C SER A 384 -7.51 -0.56 -19.25
N THR A 385 -6.82 -1.63 -18.87
CA THR A 385 -6.60 -2.87 -19.63
C THR A 385 -7.75 -3.87 -19.49
N VAL A 386 -8.95 -3.47 -19.06
CA VAL A 386 -10.15 -4.32 -18.95
C VAL A 386 -11.17 -3.97 -20.02
N TRP A 387 -11.19 -2.72 -20.48
CA TRP A 387 -11.84 -2.42 -21.75
C TRP A 387 -11.08 -3.05 -22.92
N GLU A 388 -9.76 -3.24 -22.83
CA GLU A 388 -8.99 -3.93 -23.87
C GLU A 388 -9.42 -5.40 -24.07
N PRO A 389 -9.56 -6.27 -23.05
CA PRO A 389 -10.14 -7.61 -23.14
C PRO A 389 -11.61 -7.61 -23.55
N VAL A 390 -12.44 -6.69 -23.03
CA VAL A 390 -13.85 -6.58 -23.45
C VAL A 390 -13.95 -6.18 -24.92
N SER A 391 -13.20 -5.17 -25.34
CA SER A 391 -13.06 -4.73 -26.72
C SER A 391 -12.45 -5.84 -27.58
N ALA A 392 -11.40 -6.52 -27.13
CA ALA A 392 -10.75 -7.63 -27.82
C ALA A 392 -11.72 -8.80 -28.01
N ALA A 393 -12.46 -9.19 -26.97
CA ALA A 393 -13.54 -10.18 -26.99
C ALA A 393 -14.67 -9.81 -27.96
N MET A 394 -15.01 -8.52 -28.03
CA MET A 394 -15.99 -7.99 -28.98
C MET A 394 -15.45 -7.89 -30.42
N THR A 395 -14.13 -7.71 -30.60
CA THR A 395 -13.46 -7.63 -31.92
C THR A 395 -12.94 -8.98 -32.43
N LEU A 396 -12.92 -10.01 -31.59
CA LEU A 396 -12.51 -11.38 -31.93
C LEU A 396 -13.24 -11.97 -33.16
N PRO A 397 -14.52 -11.68 -33.45
CA PRO A 397 -15.15 -12.09 -34.70
C PRO A 397 -14.50 -11.48 -35.96
N ALA A 398 -13.77 -10.37 -35.85
CA ALA A 398 -13.12 -9.67 -36.97
C ALA A 398 -11.61 -9.97 -37.10
N SER A 399 -10.92 -10.34 -36.01
CA SER A 399 -9.45 -10.54 -36.00
C SER A 399 -8.99 -12.00 -36.21
N VAL A 400 -9.91 -12.97 -36.15
CA VAL A 400 -9.61 -14.42 -36.37
C VAL A 400 -9.15 -14.73 -37.80
N VAL A 401 -9.20 -13.75 -38.72
CA VAL A 401 -8.69 -13.89 -40.09
C VAL A 401 -7.18 -13.60 -40.20
N ALA A 402 -6.55 -12.96 -39.20
CA ALA A 402 -5.20 -12.39 -39.40
C ALA A 402 -4.04 -13.09 -38.67
N GLU A 403 -4.22 -13.76 -37.53
CA GLU A 403 -3.11 -14.45 -36.84
C GLU A 403 -3.56 -15.69 -36.04
N PRO A 404 -2.76 -16.78 -36.01
CA PRO A 404 -3.07 -17.97 -35.22
C PRO A 404 -2.76 -17.70 -33.74
N ARG A 405 -3.73 -17.15 -33.00
CA ARG A 405 -3.67 -17.11 -31.53
C ARG A 405 -4.02 -18.48 -30.95
N SER A 406 -3.36 -18.88 -29.85
CA SER A 406 -3.67 -20.16 -29.21
C SER A 406 -5.07 -20.11 -28.60
N ALA A 407 -5.77 -21.26 -28.55
CA ALA A 407 -7.11 -21.34 -27.95
C ALA A 407 -7.12 -20.90 -26.47
N ALA A 408 -6.01 -21.10 -25.75
CA ALA A 408 -5.83 -20.68 -24.37
C ALA A 408 -5.81 -19.15 -24.21
N ASP A 409 -5.21 -18.42 -25.14
CA ASP A 409 -5.16 -16.95 -25.10
C ASP A 409 -6.56 -16.34 -25.29
N ILE A 410 -7.37 -16.95 -26.15
CA ILE A 410 -8.75 -16.52 -26.40
C ILE A 410 -9.62 -16.74 -25.16
N GLU A 411 -9.50 -17.89 -24.50
CA GLU A 411 -10.23 -18.21 -23.27
C GLU A 411 -9.88 -17.22 -22.14
N ILE A 412 -8.60 -16.88 -22.01
CA ILE A 412 -8.12 -15.91 -21.01
C ILE A 412 -8.67 -14.51 -21.29
N VAL A 413 -8.72 -14.06 -22.55
CA VAL A 413 -9.29 -12.75 -22.91
C VAL A 413 -10.79 -12.68 -22.58
N TYR A 414 -11.56 -13.70 -22.93
CA TYR A 414 -12.99 -13.77 -22.57
C TYR A 414 -13.21 -13.84 -21.05
N HIS A 415 -12.35 -14.55 -20.31
CA HIS A 415 -12.38 -14.63 -18.86
C HIS A 415 -12.23 -13.24 -18.21
N HIS A 416 -11.23 -12.47 -18.64
CA HIS A 416 -11.00 -11.12 -18.13
C HIS A 416 -12.12 -10.14 -18.49
N ALA A 417 -12.71 -10.28 -19.68
CA ALA A 417 -13.87 -9.51 -20.09
C ALA A 417 -15.11 -9.79 -19.23
N LEU A 418 -15.38 -11.06 -18.90
CA LEU A 418 -16.51 -11.44 -18.05
C LEU A 418 -16.37 -10.88 -16.64
N LEU A 419 -15.18 -10.99 -16.05
CA LEU A 419 -14.87 -10.46 -14.73
C LEU A 419 -15.05 -8.94 -14.64
N ALA A 420 -14.56 -8.22 -15.66
CA ALA A 420 -14.81 -6.79 -15.78
C ALA A 420 -16.30 -6.47 -15.77
N LEU A 421 -17.08 -7.17 -16.58
CA LEU A 421 -18.52 -6.95 -16.70
C LEU A 421 -19.25 -7.26 -15.39
N VAL A 422 -18.87 -8.29 -14.64
CA VAL A 422 -19.42 -8.57 -13.30
C VAL A 422 -19.09 -7.44 -12.32
N VAL A 423 -17.85 -6.95 -12.33
CA VAL A 423 -17.42 -5.83 -11.49
C VAL A 423 -18.20 -4.57 -11.83
N PHE A 424 -18.36 -4.27 -13.13
CA PHE A 424 -19.17 -3.15 -13.62
C PHE A 424 -20.65 -3.31 -13.30
N ASP A 425 -21.23 -4.50 -13.44
CA ASP A 425 -22.65 -4.77 -13.16
C ASP A 425 -22.97 -4.57 -11.68
N ARG A 426 -22.11 -5.08 -10.79
CA ARG A 426 -22.25 -4.87 -9.34
C ARG A 426 -22.05 -3.41 -8.95
N PHE A 427 -21.04 -2.74 -9.53
CA PHE A 427 -20.83 -1.31 -9.30
C PHE A 427 -22.02 -0.49 -9.80
N THR A 428 -22.50 -0.75 -11.00
CA THR A 428 -23.66 -0.06 -11.60
C THR A 428 -24.89 -0.34 -10.76
N THR A 429 -25.11 -1.57 -10.31
CA THR A 429 -26.22 -1.92 -9.40
C THR A 429 -26.13 -1.15 -8.07
N LEU A 430 -24.94 -1.06 -7.46
CA LEU A 430 -24.72 -0.26 -6.25
C LEU A 430 -24.97 1.23 -6.51
N LEU A 431 -24.43 1.77 -7.60
CA LEU A 431 -24.55 3.18 -7.98
C LEU A 431 -25.99 3.55 -8.36
N THR A 432 -26.70 2.69 -9.10
CA THR A 432 -28.11 2.85 -9.46
C THR A 432 -28.99 2.80 -8.21
N ARG A 433 -28.75 1.86 -7.29
CA ARG A 433 -29.46 1.84 -6.00
C ARG A 433 -29.22 3.12 -5.20
N PHE A 434 -27.98 3.60 -5.17
CA PHE A 434 -27.63 4.85 -4.51
C PHE A 434 -28.32 6.06 -5.15
N LEU A 435 -28.30 6.18 -6.49
CA LEU A 435 -28.95 7.26 -7.22
C LEU A 435 -30.48 7.25 -7.10
N ILE A 436 -31.10 6.07 -7.00
CA ILE A 436 -32.55 5.92 -6.80
C ILE A 436 -32.96 6.32 -5.37
N GLN A 437 -32.08 6.21 -4.38
CA GLN A 437 -32.37 6.59 -2.99
C GLN A 437 -32.15 8.09 -2.71
N VAL A 438 -31.34 8.77 -3.52
CA VAL A 438 -31.05 10.21 -3.41
C VAL A 438 -32.05 11.07 -4.23
N CYS A 439 -32.75 10.47 -5.19
CA CYS A 439 -33.89 11.07 -5.89
C CYS A 439 -35.20 10.75 -5.16
#